data_AF-A0A1F4A1J4-F1
#
_entry.id   AF-A0A1F4A1J4-F1
#
_cell.length_a   1.000
_cell.length_b   1.000
_cell.length_c   1.000
_cell.angle_alpha   90.00
_cell.angle_beta   90.00
_cell.angle_gamma   90.00
#
_symmetry.space_group_name_H-M   'P 1'
#
loop_
_entity.id
_entity.type
_entity.pdbx_description
1 polymer ?
#
loop_
_entity_poly.entity_id
_entity_poly.type
_entity_poly.pdbx_seq_one_letter_code
_entity_poly.pdbx_strand_id
1 'polypeptide(L)'
;MEETEMAEAKWQDLGPVGDFQGTELIETSLGRLKIAISWKDGRFGVVSGTCNHVGGPLGKGRLDGEYIVCPWHNWKFHRCTGAGEPGFEEDRVPAYETRVENGRLLVRTDNPTARGKKPHAAHPLARKIARGAGPTRIVGISTTNMDEANPRYSTSDALLGVALDHARDGLGCETRLIRLSALKFRNCEGYYSKSANACTWPCSITEMDAGDELTEVYEALVHWADVVLVSTPIRWGVASALYFKMAERLNCIQNQITIRDV
;
A
#
# COMPACT_ATOMS: atom_id res chain seq x y z
N MET A 1 45.77 -29.45 7.58
CA MET A 1 44.59 -29.26 8.44
C MET A 1 44.57 -27.80 8.80
N GLU A 2 43.94 -26.98 7.97
CA GLU A 2 43.68 -25.58 8.30
C GLU A 2 42.46 -25.56 9.21
N GLU A 3 42.70 -25.32 10.49
CA GLU A 3 41.65 -24.92 11.42
C GLU A 3 41.16 -23.54 10.95
N THR A 4 40.00 -23.52 10.30
CA THR A 4 39.24 -22.28 10.11
C THR A 4 38.90 -21.74 11.49
N GLU A 5 39.63 -20.72 11.93
CA GLU A 5 39.26 -19.85 13.05
C GLU A 5 37.84 -19.35 12.81
N MET A 6 36.87 -19.95 13.51
CA MET A 6 35.51 -19.43 13.53
C MET A 6 35.56 -18.08 14.23
N ALA A 7 35.37 -16.99 13.47
CA ALA A 7 35.20 -15.66 14.04
C ALA A 7 34.19 -15.71 15.20
N GLU A 8 34.54 -15.14 16.36
CA GLU A 8 33.67 -15.13 17.53
C GLU A 8 32.31 -14.53 17.18
N ALA A 9 31.24 -15.24 17.57
CA ALA A 9 29.88 -14.83 17.29
C ALA A 9 29.59 -13.43 17.86
N LYS A 10 29.18 -12.49 17.00
CA LYS A 10 28.78 -11.13 17.40
C LYS A 10 27.38 -11.10 17.99
N TRP A 11 27.31 -11.42 19.27
CA TRP A 11 26.14 -11.18 20.11
C TRP A 11 26.04 -9.71 20.46
N GLN A 12 24.84 -9.17 20.28
CA GLN A 12 24.50 -7.80 20.60
C GLN A 12 23.35 -7.80 21.59
N ASP A 13 23.40 -6.89 22.54
CA ASP A 13 22.46 -6.86 23.63
C ASP A 13 21.33 -5.88 23.36
N LEU A 14 20.09 -6.38 23.37
CA LEU A 14 18.90 -5.58 23.10
C LEU A 14 18.31 -4.93 24.35
N GLY A 15 18.53 -5.50 25.54
CA GLY A 15 17.85 -5.04 26.75
C GLY A 15 17.49 -6.14 27.76
N PRO A 16 17.02 -5.77 28.96
CA PRO A 16 16.36 -6.69 29.88
C PRO A 16 15.15 -7.36 29.23
N VAL A 17 14.93 -8.66 29.47
CA VAL A 17 13.78 -9.38 28.89
C VAL A 17 12.44 -8.79 29.32
N GLY A 18 12.36 -8.24 30.53
CA GLY A 18 11.13 -7.63 31.08
C GLY A 18 10.59 -6.47 30.24
N ASP A 19 11.47 -5.77 29.51
CA ASP A 19 11.09 -4.66 28.63
C ASP A 19 10.32 -5.17 27.39
N PHE A 20 10.44 -6.46 27.07
CA PHE A 20 9.89 -7.06 25.85
C PHE A 20 8.79 -8.09 26.10
N GLN A 21 8.66 -8.63 27.32
CA GLN A 21 7.70 -9.69 27.63
C GLN A 21 6.25 -9.18 27.84
N GLY A 22 6.08 -7.87 28.07
CA GLY A 22 4.77 -7.25 28.31
C GLY A 22 4.03 -6.80 27.05
N THR A 23 4.63 -6.91 25.87
CA THR A 23 4.03 -6.47 24.60
C THR A 23 4.41 -7.46 23.51
N GLU A 24 3.41 -7.92 22.75
CA GLU A 24 3.61 -8.99 21.76
C GLU A 24 4.61 -8.62 20.65
N LEU A 25 4.75 -7.33 20.34
CA LEU A 25 5.62 -6.83 19.28
C LEU A 25 6.13 -5.41 19.60
N ILE A 26 7.45 -5.23 19.53
CA ILE A 26 8.12 -3.96 19.81
C ILE A 26 9.12 -3.64 18.69
N GLU A 27 9.20 -2.36 18.32
CA GLU A 27 10.28 -1.83 17.48
C GLU A 27 11.47 -1.39 18.36
N THR A 28 12.68 -1.78 17.97
CA THR A 28 13.92 -1.21 18.51
C THR A 28 14.94 -0.96 17.40
N SER A 29 16.10 -0.41 17.75
CA SER A 29 17.21 -0.18 16.83
C SER A 29 18.53 -0.67 17.43
N LEU A 30 19.33 -1.35 16.62
CA LEU A 30 20.70 -1.75 16.94
C LEU A 30 21.65 -0.99 16.02
N GLY A 31 22.17 0.13 16.51
CA GLY A 31 22.81 1.13 15.65
C GLY A 31 21.83 1.64 14.58
N ARG A 32 22.14 1.39 13.30
CA ARG A 32 21.27 1.77 12.17
C ARG A 32 20.23 0.70 11.80
N LEU A 33 20.35 -0.50 12.36
CA LEU A 33 19.49 -1.62 12.02
C LEU A 33 18.17 -1.52 12.79
N LYS A 34 17.05 -1.41 12.07
CA LYS A 34 15.71 -1.53 12.66
C LYS A 34 15.42 -2.99 12.96
N ILE A 35 14.87 -3.28 14.13
CA ILE A 35 14.57 -4.61 14.62
C ILE A 35 13.12 -4.66 15.10
N ALA A 36 12.43 -5.75 14.77
CA ALA A 36 11.14 -6.11 15.35
C ALA A 36 11.35 -7.28 16.31
N ILE A 37 10.99 -7.08 17.58
CA ILE A 37 11.07 -8.09 18.64
C ILE A 37 9.65 -8.54 18.93
N SER A 38 9.38 -9.83 18.78
CA SER A 38 8.13 -10.46 19.16
C SER A 38 8.30 -11.29 20.43
N TRP A 39 7.29 -11.28 21.29
CA TRP A 39 7.18 -12.17 22.43
C TRP A 39 5.84 -12.88 22.41
N LYS A 40 5.88 -14.21 22.27
CA LYS A 40 4.68 -15.05 22.24
C LYS A 40 5.00 -16.45 22.75
N ASP A 41 4.11 -16.99 23.58
CA ASP A 41 4.19 -18.37 24.11
C ASP A 41 5.55 -18.69 24.76
N GLY A 42 6.09 -17.75 25.54
CA GLY A 42 7.37 -17.93 26.23
C GLY A 42 8.60 -17.83 25.32
N ARG A 43 8.45 -17.44 24.04
CA ARG A 43 9.53 -17.45 23.05
C ARG A 43 9.69 -16.11 22.34
N PHE A 44 10.91 -15.60 22.35
CA PHE A 44 11.31 -14.45 21.52
C PHE A 44 11.47 -14.84 20.05
N GLY A 45 11.05 -13.93 19.18
CA GLY A 45 11.42 -13.93 17.76
C GLY A 45 11.94 -12.55 17.39
N VAL A 46 13.09 -12.48 16.73
CA VAL A 46 13.70 -11.21 16.32
C VAL A 46 13.94 -11.25 14.81
N VAL A 47 13.35 -10.28 14.12
CA VAL A 47 13.52 -10.09 12.68
C VAL A 47 13.86 -8.64 12.35
N SER A 48 14.26 -8.38 11.11
CA SER A 48 14.44 -7.03 10.58
C SER A 48 13.14 -6.23 10.78
N GLY A 49 13.25 -5.01 11.28
CA GLY A 49 12.14 -4.08 11.44
C GLY A 49 11.64 -3.50 10.11
N THR A 50 12.33 -3.73 8.99
CA THR A 50 11.97 -3.19 7.68
C THR A 50 11.30 -4.25 6.79
N CYS A 51 10.04 -4.01 6.45
CA CYS A 51 9.21 -4.84 5.57
C CYS A 51 9.75 -4.88 4.13
N ASN A 52 9.70 -6.05 3.48
CA ASN A 52 10.17 -6.21 2.09
C ASN A 52 9.34 -5.48 1.04
N HIS A 53 8.06 -5.18 1.33
CA HIS A 53 7.17 -4.52 0.37
C HIS A 53 7.70 -3.13 0.00
N VAL A 54 7.45 -2.14 0.87
CA VAL A 54 7.83 -0.73 0.66
C VAL A 54 8.54 -0.14 1.89
N GLY A 55 9.11 -0.99 2.75
CA GLY A 55 9.95 -0.54 3.87
C GLY A 55 9.22 -0.23 5.18
N GLY A 56 7.95 -0.63 5.32
CA GLY A 56 7.16 -0.38 6.53
C GLY A 56 7.76 -0.95 7.83
N PRO A 57 7.50 -0.30 8.98
CA PRO A 57 8.09 -0.64 10.27
C PRO A 57 7.36 -1.85 10.88
N LEU A 58 7.92 -3.05 10.71
CA LEU A 58 7.36 -4.31 11.20
C LEU A 58 7.18 -4.29 12.72
N GLY A 59 8.09 -3.68 13.48
CA GLY A 59 8.00 -3.59 14.94
C GLY A 59 6.86 -2.70 15.45
N LYS A 60 6.23 -1.89 14.57
CA LYS A 60 5.01 -1.12 14.88
C LYS A 60 3.74 -1.78 14.34
N GLY A 61 3.85 -3.03 13.91
CA GLY A 61 2.74 -3.84 13.41
C GLY A 61 1.95 -4.49 14.53
N ARG A 62 1.38 -5.65 14.22
CA ARG A 62 0.74 -6.56 15.19
C ARG A 62 1.15 -8.01 14.92
N LEU A 63 0.89 -8.91 15.85
CA LEU A 63 0.92 -10.34 15.57
C LEU A 63 -0.46 -10.83 15.06
N ASP A 64 -0.42 -11.79 14.15
CA ASP A 64 -1.54 -12.62 13.68
C ASP A 64 -1.04 -14.07 13.65
N GLY A 65 -1.35 -14.84 14.70
CA GLY A 65 -0.76 -16.16 14.91
C GLY A 65 0.76 -16.06 15.10
N GLU A 66 1.53 -16.73 14.24
CA GLU A 66 3.00 -16.68 14.25
C GLU A 66 3.59 -15.59 13.33
N TYR A 67 2.75 -14.73 12.75
CA TYR A 67 3.16 -13.76 11.75
C TYR A 67 3.07 -12.32 12.26
N ILE A 68 4.11 -11.54 11.99
CA ILE A 68 4.10 -10.09 12.13
C ILE A 68 3.41 -9.50 10.91
N VAL A 69 2.35 -8.74 11.14
CA VAL A 69 1.59 -8.02 10.11
C VAL A 69 2.06 -6.58 10.04
N CYS A 70 2.64 -6.19 8.90
CA CYS A 70 3.12 -4.83 8.64
C CYS A 70 1.97 -3.81 8.77
N PRO A 71 2.15 -2.70 9.52
CA PRO A 71 1.10 -1.72 9.74
C PRO A 71 0.76 -0.88 8.51
N TRP A 72 1.59 -0.94 7.46
CA TRP A 72 1.34 -0.22 6.21
C TRP A 72 0.38 -1.01 5.33
N HIS A 73 0.77 -2.13 4.74
CA HIS A 73 -0.07 -2.86 3.76
C HIS A 73 -0.35 -4.31 4.16
N ASN A 74 -0.23 -4.66 5.44
CA ASN A 74 -0.51 -5.98 5.98
C ASN A 74 0.36 -7.14 5.47
N TRP A 75 1.50 -6.87 4.83
CA TRP A 75 2.49 -7.92 4.51
C TRP A 75 2.87 -8.68 5.78
N LYS A 76 2.91 -10.00 5.68
CA LYS A 76 3.13 -10.89 6.81
C LYS A 76 4.49 -11.58 6.73
N PHE A 77 5.18 -11.64 7.87
CA PHE A 77 6.42 -12.39 8.01
C PHE A 77 6.43 -13.17 9.33
N HIS A 78 6.81 -14.43 9.27
CA HIS A 78 6.90 -15.32 10.43
C HIS A 78 7.90 -14.75 11.44
N ARG A 79 7.45 -14.59 12.68
CA ARG A 79 8.13 -13.81 13.72
C ARG A 79 9.53 -14.31 14.11
N CYS A 80 9.80 -15.61 13.90
CA CYS A 80 11.09 -16.24 14.26
C CYS A 80 12.00 -16.53 13.05
N THR A 81 11.42 -16.70 11.86
CA THR A 81 12.16 -17.17 10.67
C THR A 81 12.25 -16.10 9.59
N GLY A 82 11.41 -15.07 9.70
CA GLY A 82 11.29 -13.96 8.77
C GLY A 82 10.65 -14.32 7.44
N ALA A 83 10.29 -15.60 7.20
CA ALA A 83 9.67 -16.05 5.96
C ALA A 83 8.25 -15.50 5.80
N GLY A 84 7.79 -15.26 4.57
CA GLY A 84 6.42 -14.87 4.30
C GLY A 84 5.39 -15.90 4.78
N GLU A 85 4.12 -15.51 4.75
CA GLU A 85 3.01 -16.44 5.04
C GLU A 85 2.91 -17.58 4.01
N PRO A 86 2.11 -18.64 4.27
CA PRO A 86 2.06 -19.80 3.39
C PRO A 86 1.80 -19.43 1.92
N GLY A 87 2.64 -19.92 1.01
CA GLY A 87 2.66 -19.54 -0.41
C GLY A 87 3.57 -18.37 -0.78
N PHE A 88 4.16 -17.68 0.22
CA PHE A 88 5.06 -16.55 0.07
C PHE A 88 6.38 -16.72 0.86
N GLU A 89 6.78 -17.95 1.20
CA GLU A 89 7.90 -18.27 2.08
C GLU A 89 9.28 -17.78 1.56
N GLU A 90 9.36 -17.53 0.24
CA GLU A 90 10.51 -16.95 -0.44
C GLU A 90 10.67 -15.43 -0.18
N ASP A 91 9.58 -14.70 0.10
CA ASP A 91 9.62 -13.30 0.51
C ASP A 91 9.96 -13.24 2.00
N ARG A 92 11.23 -13.01 2.31
CA ARG A 92 11.82 -13.18 3.65
C ARG A 92 12.52 -11.93 4.12
N VAL A 93 12.18 -11.46 5.31
CA VAL A 93 13.00 -10.50 6.04
C VAL A 93 14.08 -11.21 6.86
N PRO A 94 15.27 -10.62 7.07
CA PRO A 94 16.29 -11.22 7.92
C PRO A 94 15.76 -11.54 9.32
N ALA A 95 16.05 -12.75 9.80
CA ALA A 95 15.80 -13.20 11.16
C ALA A 95 17.13 -13.38 11.89
N TYR A 96 17.11 -13.12 13.19
CA TYR A 96 18.29 -13.15 14.05
C TYR A 96 18.14 -14.26 15.07
N GLU A 97 19.23 -14.98 15.28
CA GLU A 97 19.30 -15.94 16.38
C GLU A 97 19.26 -15.19 17.71
N THR A 98 18.48 -15.68 18.66
CA THR A 98 18.26 -15.04 19.97
C THR A 98 18.68 -15.97 21.09
N ARG A 99 19.26 -15.41 22.15
CA ARG A 99 19.45 -16.12 23.42
C ARG A 99 19.15 -15.21 24.60
N VAL A 100 18.78 -15.79 25.73
CA VAL A 100 18.61 -15.07 26.99
C VAL A 100 19.73 -15.45 27.94
N GLU A 101 20.51 -14.48 28.39
CA GLU A 101 21.60 -14.67 29.34
C GLU A 101 21.50 -13.62 30.44
N ASN A 102 21.54 -14.04 31.71
CA ASN A 102 21.46 -13.14 32.87
C ASN A 102 20.27 -12.16 32.82
N GLY A 103 19.11 -12.61 32.31
CA GLY A 103 17.91 -11.78 32.16
C GLY A 103 17.96 -10.75 31.03
N ARG A 104 18.94 -10.84 30.13
CA ARG A 104 19.13 -9.97 28.96
C ARG A 104 18.79 -10.70 27.67
N LEU A 105 18.11 -10.04 26.74
CA LEU A 105 17.87 -10.56 25.39
C LEU A 105 19.04 -10.21 24.47
N LEU A 106 19.75 -11.23 23.98
CA LEU A 106 20.87 -11.10 23.07
C LEU A 106 20.49 -11.59 21.68
N VAL A 107 21.05 -10.96 20.64
CA VAL A 107 20.87 -11.34 19.24
C VAL A 107 22.19 -11.49 18.50
N ARG A 108 22.31 -12.51 17.66
CA ARG A 108 23.50 -12.72 16.82
C ARG A 108 23.37 -11.96 15.51
N THR A 109 24.29 -11.05 15.23
CA THR A 109 24.19 -10.07 14.13
C THR A 109 25.12 -10.32 12.94
N ASP A 110 26.11 -11.19 13.09
CA ASP A 110 27.07 -11.57 12.05
C ASP A 110 26.58 -12.67 11.10
N ASN A 111 25.53 -13.40 11.48
CA ASN A 111 24.92 -14.45 10.65
C ASN A 111 23.37 -14.42 10.70
N PRO A 112 22.72 -13.34 10.25
CA PRO A 112 21.27 -13.31 10.08
C PRO A 112 20.84 -14.14 8.87
N THR A 113 19.58 -14.59 8.84
CA THR A 113 19.03 -15.21 7.62
C THR A 113 19.03 -14.21 6.47
N ALA A 114 19.25 -14.69 5.25
CA ALA A 114 19.29 -13.83 4.07
C ALA A 114 17.92 -13.18 3.81
N ARG A 115 17.93 -11.91 3.40
CA ARG A 115 16.72 -11.26 2.87
C ARG A 115 16.41 -11.86 1.50
N GLY A 116 15.21 -12.42 1.35
CA GLY A 116 14.66 -12.83 0.05
C GLY A 116 13.55 -11.87 -0.34
N LYS A 117 13.52 -11.38 -1.58
CA LYS A 117 12.40 -10.58 -2.08
C LYS A 117 11.96 -11.17 -3.40
N LYS A 118 10.85 -11.92 -3.40
CA LYS A 118 10.30 -12.50 -4.62
C LYS A 118 9.75 -11.36 -5.48
N PRO A 119 10.18 -11.21 -6.75
CA PRO A 119 9.60 -10.23 -7.63
C PRO A 119 8.12 -10.58 -7.87
N HIS A 120 7.25 -9.62 -7.64
CA HIS A 120 5.86 -9.69 -8.08
C HIS A 120 5.73 -8.99 -9.43
N ALA A 121 4.84 -9.47 -10.29
CA ALA A 121 4.50 -8.76 -11.51
C ALA A 121 4.00 -7.37 -11.13
N ALA A 122 4.54 -6.34 -11.78
CA ALA A 122 4.10 -4.98 -11.52
C ALA A 122 2.62 -4.85 -11.88
N HIS A 123 1.87 -4.12 -11.05
CA HIS A 123 0.47 -3.84 -11.33
C HIS A 123 0.32 -3.15 -12.70
N PRO A 124 -0.70 -3.47 -13.53
CA PRO A 124 -0.85 -2.90 -14.88
C PRO A 124 -0.85 -1.37 -14.96
N LEU A 125 -1.32 -0.70 -13.90
CA LEU A 125 -1.28 0.77 -13.78
C LEU A 125 0.14 1.35 -13.60
N ALA A 126 1.12 0.55 -13.18
CA ALA A 126 2.50 0.97 -12.95
C ALA A 126 3.30 1.14 -14.25
N ARG A 127 2.75 0.76 -15.40
CA ARG A 127 3.40 0.90 -16.71
C ARG A 127 3.73 2.37 -17.02
N LYS A 128 4.69 2.57 -17.91
CA LYS A 128 5.06 3.92 -18.37
C LYS A 128 3.86 4.59 -19.04
N ILE A 129 3.61 5.84 -18.68
CA ILE A 129 2.58 6.67 -19.30
C ILE A 129 2.97 6.87 -20.77
N ALA A 130 2.08 6.45 -21.68
CA ALA A 130 2.25 6.61 -23.12
C ALA A 130 0.92 7.02 -23.73
N ARG A 131 0.90 8.18 -24.39
CA ARG A 131 -0.27 8.70 -25.11
C ARG A 131 -0.02 8.55 -26.60
N GLY A 132 -0.85 7.76 -27.26
CA GLY A 132 -0.78 7.55 -28.72
C GLY A 132 -1.29 8.77 -29.48
N ALA A 133 -1.01 8.82 -30.78
CA ALA A 133 -1.66 9.77 -31.69
C ALA A 133 -3.15 9.46 -31.82
N GLY A 134 -3.98 10.48 -32.00
CA GLY A 134 -5.43 10.32 -32.12
C GLY A 134 -6.18 11.63 -31.85
N PRO A 135 -7.53 11.60 -31.91
CA PRO A 135 -8.35 12.72 -31.47
C PRO A 135 -8.17 12.97 -29.97
N THR A 136 -8.50 14.18 -29.51
CA THR A 136 -8.50 14.52 -28.08
C THR A 136 -9.42 13.57 -27.33
N ARG A 137 -8.91 12.96 -26.25
CA ARG A 137 -9.66 12.02 -25.42
C ARG A 137 -10.23 12.72 -24.19
N ILE A 138 -11.54 12.64 -24.02
CA ILE A 138 -12.25 13.28 -22.91
C ILE A 138 -12.94 12.21 -22.06
N VAL A 139 -12.58 12.12 -20.78
CA VAL A 139 -13.33 11.31 -19.82
C VAL A 139 -14.29 12.19 -19.05
N GLY A 140 -15.58 11.82 -19.05
CA GLY A 140 -16.55 12.31 -18.11
C GLY A 140 -16.65 11.38 -16.91
N ILE A 141 -16.58 11.93 -15.71
CA ILE A 141 -16.76 11.20 -14.45
C ILE A 141 -18.00 11.76 -13.75
N SER A 142 -19.04 10.94 -13.70
CA SER A 142 -20.22 11.23 -12.88
C SER A 142 -20.00 10.75 -11.46
N THR A 143 -20.25 11.65 -10.51
CA THR A 143 -20.25 11.35 -9.08
C THR A 143 -21.68 11.35 -8.51
N THR A 144 -22.69 11.28 -9.36
CA THR A 144 -24.09 11.12 -8.94
C THR A 144 -24.25 9.76 -8.27
N ASN A 145 -24.69 9.75 -7.01
CA ASN A 145 -25.16 8.52 -6.38
C ASN A 145 -26.66 8.38 -6.64
N MET A 146 -27.08 7.21 -7.13
CA MET A 146 -28.45 6.93 -7.52
C MET A 146 -28.84 5.53 -7.07
N ASP A 147 -30.07 5.39 -6.58
CA ASP A 147 -30.71 4.09 -6.43
C ASP A 147 -31.19 3.63 -7.81
N GLU A 148 -30.62 2.55 -8.32
CA GLU A 148 -30.96 2.01 -9.63
C GLU A 148 -32.37 1.43 -9.68
N ALA A 149 -32.92 0.97 -8.55
CA ALA A 149 -34.28 0.47 -8.48
C ALA A 149 -35.32 1.60 -8.52
N ASN A 150 -34.93 2.82 -8.12
CA ASN A 150 -35.79 4.00 -8.07
C ASN A 150 -35.05 5.21 -8.69
N PRO A 151 -34.85 5.21 -10.02
CA PRO A 151 -34.04 6.23 -10.66
C PRO A 151 -34.69 7.61 -10.56
N ARG A 152 -33.86 8.64 -10.43
CA ARG A 152 -34.28 10.04 -10.51
C ARG A 152 -33.51 10.77 -11.60
N TYR A 153 -34.12 11.79 -12.18
CA TYR A 153 -33.39 12.68 -13.06
C TYR A 153 -32.23 13.36 -12.30
N SER A 154 -31.05 13.39 -12.92
CA SER A 154 -29.86 14.03 -12.39
C SER A 154 -29.42 15.12 -13.35
N THR A 155 -29.57 16.39 -12.94
CA THR A 155 -29.12 17.54 -13.72
C THR A 155 -27.61 17.52 -13.96
N SER A 156 -26.83 17.01 -13.00
CA SER A 156 -25.38 16.84 -13.14
C SER A 156 -25.03 15.80 -14.21
N ASP A 157 -25.74 14.66 -14.24
CA ASP A 157 -25.50 13.65 -15.28
C ASP A 157 -25.96 14.12 -16.66
N ALA A 158 -27.09 14.82 -16.71
CA ALA A 158 -27.60 15.39 -17.96
C ALA A 158 -26.64 16.44 -18.53
N LEU A 159 -26.12 17.35 -17.69
CA LEU A 159 -25.13 18.33 -18.11
C LEU A 159 -23.84 17.68 -18.59
N LEU A 160 -23.36 16.63 -17.88
CA LEU A 160 -22.20 15.87 -18.32
C LEU A 160 -22.44 15.20 -19.67
N GLY A 161 -23.62 14.61 -19.86
CA GLY A 161 -24.05 14.02 -21.14
C GLY A 161 -23.98 15.02 -22.29
N VAL A 162 -24.60 16.20 -22.12
CA VAL A 162 -24.56 17.27 -23.12
C VAL A 162 -23.13 17.69 -23.47
N ALA A 163 -22.25 17.82 -22.47
CA ALA A 163 -20.86 18.19 -22.70
C ALA A 163 -20.09 17.10 -23.48
N LEU A 164 -20.29 15.83 -23.13
CA LEU A 164 -19.65 14.71 -23.82
C LEU A 164 -20.20 14.53 -25.25
N ASP A 165 -21.51 14.68 -25.45
CA ASP A 165 -22.13 14.61 -26.77
C ASP A 165 -21.62 15.73 -27.67
N HIS A 166 -21.51 16.95 -27.16
CA HIS A 166 -20.92 18.06 -27.92
C HIS A 166 -19.45 17.80 -28.27
N ALA A 167 -18.66 17.26 -27.33
CA ALA A 167 -17.27 16.94 -27.60
C ALA A 167 -17.13 15.85 -28.69
N ARG A 168 -17.95 14.81 -28.63
CA ARG A 168 -17.93 13.71 -29.60
C ARG A 168 -18.42 14.17 -30.97
N ASP A 169 -19.61 14.74 -31.03
CA ASP A 169 -20.35 14.98 -32.28
C ASP A 169 -19.96 16.32 -32.92
N GLY A 170 -19.64 17.33 -32.10
CA GLY A 170 -19.29 18.68 -32.55
C GLY A 170 -17.79 18.90 -32.74
N LEU A 171 -16.94 18.24 -31.95
CA LEU A 171 -15.49 18.48 -31.94
C LEU A 171 -14.67 17.27 -32.41
N GLY A 172 -15.30 16.12 -32.67
CA GLY A 172 -14.62 14.90 -33.12
C GLY A 172 -13.71 14.27 -32.05
N CYS A 173 -13.95 14.56 -30.77
CA CYS A 173 -13.20 13.99 -29.66
C CYS A 173 -13.61 12.53 -29.39
N GLU A 174 -12.68 11.71 -28.89
CA GLU A 174 -13.03 10.41 -28.31
C GLU A 174 -13.54 10.63 -26.88
N THR A 175 -14.73 10.13 -26.54
CA THR A 175 -15.34 10.36 -25.23
C THR A 175 -15.61 9.08 -24.48
N ARG A 176 -15.37 9.06 -23.17
CA ARG A 176 -15.79 7.99 -22.25
C ARG A 176 -16.59 8.56 -21.08
N LEU A 177 -17.54 7.79 -20.57
CA LEU A 177 -18.28 8.12 -19.36
C LEU A 177 -18.05 7.05 -18.31
N ILE A 178 -17.57 7.45 -17.14
CA ILE A 178 -17.45 6.62 -15.94
C ILE A 178 -18.48 7.11 -14.93
N ARG A 179 -19.32 6.21 -14.43
CA ARG A 179 -20.24 6.48 -13.33
C ARG A 179 -19.69 5.86 -12.06
N LEU A 180 -19.30 6.67 -11.08
CA LEU A 180 -18.75 6.14 -9.83
C LEU A 180 -19.76 5.28 -9.06
N SER A 181 -21.07 5.50 -9.25
CA SER A 181 -22.11 4.69 -8.64
C SER A 181 -22.14 3.25 -9.14
N ALA A 182 -21.61 3.00 -10.35
CA ALA A 182 -21.53 1.66 -10.93
C ALA A 182 -20.24 0.91 -10.51
N LEU A 183 -19.30 1.60 -9.85
CA LEU A 183 -18.02 1.02 -9.45
C LEU A 183 -18.03 0.59 -7.97
N LYS A 184 -17.44 -0.57 -7.72
CA LYS A 184 -17.13 -1.14 -6.40
C LYS A 184 -15.67 -0.85 -6.08
N PHE A 185 -15.48 0.12 -5.20
CA PHE A 185 -14.15 0.48 -4.72
C PHE A 185 -14.20 0.87 -3.25
N ARG A 186 -13.08 0.70 -2.56
CA ARG A 186 -12.98 0.98 -1.12
C ARG A 186 -12.74 2.47 -0.83
N ASN A 187 -13.07 2.89 0.38
CA ASN A 187 -12.65 4.19 0.89
C ASN A 187 -11.12 4.25 1.05
N CYS A 188 -10.55 5.45 1.05
CA CYS A 188 -9.15 5.64 1.40
C CYS A 188 -8.93 5.32 2.88
N GLU A 189 -7.81 4.67 3.22
CA GLU A 189 -7.44 4.30 4.59
C GLU A 189 -6.40 5.22 5.21
N GLY A 190 -6.04 6.32 4.52
CA GLY A 190 -5.13 7.32 5.06
C GLY A 190 -3.68 6.83 5.23
N TYR A 191 -3.17 5.97 4.33
CA TYR A 191 -1.79 5.48 4.41
C TYR A 191 -0.74 6.59 4.43
N TYR A 192 -1.01 7.72 3.76
CA TYR A 192 -0.13 8.91 3.80
C TYR A 192 0.10 9.41 5.24
N SER A 193 -0.94 9.36 6.09
CA SER A 193 -0.84 9.76 7.49
C SER A 193 0.00 8.80 8.34
N LYS A 194 0.20 7.55 7.88
CA LYS A 194 1.15 6.61 8.51
C LYS A 194 2.58 6.89 8.05
N SER A 195 2.76 7.21 6.77
CA SER A 195 4.03 7.56 6.14
C SER A 195 3.76 8.03 4.71
N ALA A 196 4.49 9.05 4.22
CA ALA A 196 4.43 9.42 2.82
C ALA A 196 4.81 8.24 1.90
N ASN A 197 5.73 7.37 2.33
CA ASN A 197 6.13 6.16 1.58
C ASN A 197 5.11 5.01 1.65
N ALA A 198 4.09 5.10 2.51
CA ALA A 198 3.00 4.13 2.53
C ALA A 198 1.90 4.48 1.51
N CYS A 199 1.82 5.72 1.02
CA CYS A 199 0.87 6.08 -0.03
C CYS A 199 1.52 5.94 -1.41
N THR A 200 1.48 4.73 -1.98
CA THR A 200 2.19 4.41 -3.24
C THR A 200 1.33 4.63 -4.47
N TRP A 201 1.99 4.77 -5.62
CA TRP A 201 1.39 4.59 -6.95
C TRP A 201 1.91 3.30 -7.58
N PRO A 202 1.02 2.43 -8.13
CA PRO A 202 -0.45 2.50 -8.05
C PRO A 202 -0.98 2.49 -6.62
N CYS A 203 -2.24 2.90 -6.41
CA CYS A 203 -2.80 2.99 -5.07
C CYS A 203 -2.68 1.64 -4.33
N SER A 204 -2.08 1.62 -3.14
CA SER A 204 -1.85 0.38 -2.38
C SER A 204 -3.13 -0.43 -2.17
N ILE A 205 -4.28 0.24 -2.00
CA ILE A 205 -5.58 -0.43 -1.85
C ILE A 205 -5.96 -1.19 -3.11
N THR A 206 -5.75 -0.59 -4.29
CA THR A 206 -5.98 -1.24 -5.59
C THR A 206 -4.98 -2.35 -5.83
N GLU A 207 -3.72 -2.20 -5.39
CA GLU A 207 -2.73 -3.28 -5.49
C GLU A 207 -3.09 -4.49 -4.61
N MET A 208 -3.68 -4.27 -3.44
CA MET A 208 -4.10 -5.34 -2.52
C MET A 208 -5.42 -6.00 -2.91
N ASP A 209 -6.25 -5.34 -3.71
CA ASP A 209 -7.59 -5.79 -4.08
C ASP A 209 -7.79 -5.73 -5.59
N ALA A 210 -7.58 -6.88 -6.25
CA ALA A 210 -7.77 -7.01 -7.70
C ALA A 210 -9.23 -6.76 -8.16
N GLY A 211 -10.19 -6.74 -7.22
CA GLY A 211 -11.59 -6.39 -7.48
C GLY A 211 -11.90 -4.90 -7.27
N ASP A 212 -10.93 -4.05 -6.92
CA ASP A 212 -11.15 -2.60 -6.75
C ASP A 212 -11.30 -1.93 -8.12
N GLU A 213 -12.53 -1.57 -8.46
CA GLU A 213 -12.91 -1.05 -9.78
C GLU A 213 -12.51 0.44 -9.98
N LEU A 214 -11.90 1.08 -8.98
CA LEU A 214 -11.31 2.40 -9.15
C LEU A 214 -10.13 2.39 -10.16
N THR A 215 -9.61 1.20 -10.47
CA THR A 215 -8.67 0.96 -11.57
C THR A 215 -9.13 1.62 -12.88
N GLU A 216 -10.42 1.62 -13.20
CA GLU A 216 -10.94 2.27 -14.41
C GLU A 216 -10.74 3.79 -14.40
N VAL A 217 -10.94 4.41 -13.25
CA VAL A 217 -10.70 5.85 -13.06
C VAL A 217 -9.21 6.14 -13.17
N TYR A 218 -8.35 5.34 -12.54
CA TYR A 218 -6.90 5.51 -12.63
C TYR A 218 -6.39 5.36 -14.07
N GLU A 219 -6.88 4.36 -14.78
CA GLU A 219 -6.60 4.12 -16.19
C GLU A 219 -7.01 5.32 -17.05
N ALA A 220 -8.21 5.84 -16.82
CA ALA A 220 -8.71 7.02 -17.51
C ALA A 220 -7.87 8.27 -17.21
N LEU A 221 -7.60 8.58 -15.95
CA LEU A 221 -6.93 9.82 -15.55
C LEU A 221 -5.44 9.84 -15.90
N VAL A 222 -4.74 8.71 -15.71
CA VAL A 222 -3.27 8.67 -15.84
C VAL A 222 -2.85 8.29 -17.25
N HIS A 223 -3.53 7.33 -17.86
CA HIS A 223 -3.05 6.70 -19.10
C HIS A 223 -3.83 7.11 -20.35
N TRP A 224 -5.10 7.49 -20.22
CA TRP A 224 -5.98 7.66 -21.40
C TRP A 224 -6.41 9.11 -21.69
N ALA A 225 -6.92 9.86 -20.71
CA ALA A 225 -7.63 11.12 -20.97
C ALA A 225 -6.69 12.33 -21.13
N ASP A 226 -6.99 13.17 -22.11
CA ASP A 226 -6.39 14.50 -22.32
C ASP A 226 -7.17 15.58 -21.57
N VAL A 227 -8.49 15.42 -21.46
CA VAL A 227 -9.38 16.30 -20.70
C VAL A 227 -10.25 15.46 -19.77
N VAL A 228 -10.44 15.95 -18.54
CA VAL A 228 -11.28 15.32 -17.52
C VAL A 228 -12.42 16.26 -17.18
N LEU A 229 -13.65 15.81 -17.38
CA LEU A 229 -14.86 16.51 -16.94
C LEU A 229 -15.43 15.75 -15.74
N VAL A 230 -15.58 16.42 -14.60
CA VAL A 230 -16.19 15.82 -13.41
C VAL A 230 -17.50 16.53 -13.12
N SER A 231 -18.60 15.79 -13.06
CA SER A 231 -19.92 16.33 -12.68
C SER A 231 -20.34 15.77 -11.33
N THR A 232 -20.76 16.64 -10.42
CA THR A 232 -21.24 16.27 -9.09
C THR A 232 -22.59 16.89 -8.80
N PRO A 233 -23.53 16.18 -8.17
CA PRO A 233 -24.69 16.83 -7.56
C PRO A 233 -24.21 17.74 -6.43
N ILE A 234 -24.78 18.94 -6.36
CA ILE A 234 -24.49 19.91 -5.30
C ILE A 234 -25.33 19.56 -4.07
N ARG A 235 -24.67 19.37 -2.93
CA ARG A 235 -25.33 19.27 -1.62
C ARG A 235 -24.86 20.44 -0.76
N TRP A 236 -25.67 21.50 -0.71
CA TRP A 236 -25.38 22.71 0.09
C TRP A 236 -24.00 23.32 -0.18
N GLY A 237 -23.64 23.46 -1.46
CA GLY A 237 -22.35 24.01 -1.88
C GLY A 237 -21.17 23.03 -1.85
N VAL A 238 -21.42 21.76 -1.50
CA VAL A 238 -20.39 20.72 -1.40
C VAL A 238 -20.62 19.63 -2.46
N ALA A 239 -19.53 18.98 -2.89
CA ALA A 239 -19.56 17.84 -3.80
C ALA A 239 -20.20 16.58 -3.16
N SER A 240 -20.50 15.58 -3.98
CA SER A 240 -21.14 14.34 -3.53
C SER A 240 -20.20 13.45 -2.72
N ALA A 241 -20.77 12.52 -1.95
CA ALA A 241 -19.97 11.54 -1.21
C ALA A 241 -19.08 10.68 -2.13
N LEU A 242 -19.56 10.33 -3.34
CA LEU A 242 -18.76 9.57 -4.31
C LEU A 242 -17.58 10.40 -4.84
N TYR A 243 -17.75 11.71 -5.00
CA TYR A 243 -16.64 12.60 -5.37
C TYR A 243 -15.51 12.51 -4.34
N PHE A 244 -15.82 12.68 -3.05
CA PHE A 244 -14.79 12.61 -2.00
C PHE A 244 -14.17 11.23 -1.89
N LYS A 245 -14.97 10.16 -1.96
CA LYS A 245 -14.48 8.79 -1.92
C LYS A 245 -13.46 8.51 -3.04
N MET A 246 -13.69 9.03 -4.26
CA MET A 246 -12.71 8.97 -5.35
C MET A 246 -11.51 9.89 -5.08
N ALA A 247 -11.75 11.16 -4.77
CA ALA A 247 -10.70 12.17 -4.64
C ALA A 247 -9.66 11.80 -3.56
N GLU A 248 -10.10 11.28 -2.41
CA GLU A 248 -9.22 10.82 -1.33
C GLU A 248 -8.30 9.68 -1.77
N ARG A 249 -8.77 8.82 -2.69
CA ARG A 249 -7.97 7.73 -3.28
C ARG A 249 -6.99 8.24 -4.34
N LEU A 250 -7.19 9.44 -4.92
CA LEU A 250 -6.25 10.03 -5.89
C LEU A 250 -4.99 10.62 -5.24
N ASN A 251 -4.95 10.74 -3.91
CA ASN A 251 -3.77 11.19 -3.17
C ASN A 251 -2.50 10.40 -3.53
N CYS A 252 -2.62 9.11 -3.88
CA CYS A 252 -1.49 8.30 -4.34
C CYS A 252 -0.76 8.89 -5.56
N ILE A 253 -1.50 9.49 -6.50
CA ILE A 253 -0.96 10.13 -7.71
C ILE A 253 -0.23 11.40 -7.31
N GLN A 254 -0.91 12.29 -6.57
CA GLN A 254 -0.33 13.55 -6.11
C GLN A 254 0.94 13.31 -5.29
N ASN A 255 0.92 12.30 -4.41
CA ASN A 255 2.05 11.97 -3.57
C ASN A 255 3.30 11.59 -4.37
N GLN A 256 3.18 11.04 -5.58
CA GLN A 256 4.34 10.73 -6.42
C GLN A 256 5.14 11.97 -6.81
N ILE A 257 4.48 13.12 -6.94
CA ILE A 257 5.15 14.40 -7.20
C ILE A 257 5.94 14.78 -5.94
N THR A 258 5.27 14.74 -4.79
CA THR A 258 5.87 15.14 -3.51
C THR A 258 7.06 14.28 -3.07
N ILE A 259 7.07 12.97 -3.34
CA ILE A 259 8.14 12.08 -2.85
C ILE A 259 9.30 11.88 -3.84
N ARG A 260 9.11 12.16 -5.14
CA ARG A 260 10.18 11.99 -6.14
C ARG A 260 11.11 13.19 -6.25
N ASP A 261 10.64 14.37 -5.84
CA ASP A 261 11.39 15.62 -5.89
C ASP A 261 12.12 15.96 -4.57
N VAL A 262 12.37 14.96 -3.71
CA VAL A 262 13.08 15.08 -2.41
C VAL A 262 14.35 14.25 -2.40
#